data_AF-A0A0K9PJJ5-F1
#
_entry.id   AF-A0A0K9PJJ5-F1
#
_cell.length_a   1.000
_cell.length_b   1.000
_cell.length_c   1.000
_cell.angle_alpha   90.00
_cell.angle_beta   90.00
_cell.angle_gamma   90.00
#
_symmetry.space_group_name_H-M   'P 1'
#
loop_
_entity.id
_entity.type
_entity.pdbx_description
1 polymer ?
#
loop_
_entity_poly.entity_id
_entity_poly.type
_entity_poly.pdbx_seq_one_letter_code
_entity_poly.pdbx_strand_id
1 'polypeptide(L)'
;MLVDHVIESHDVGLLESILIPFDIYNDSAQQSLTILKQRFLYDEIEAEVDLCFDQLVFKLSEVIFTYYKSWAASLLLDQSFLSTCDNISKFSTQPMRFNEILKLRRVKLLGRTIDLRCLIIQRMNKLVRENIDILFEHFENQDLCSVIELQQLMEILELTHQLLAKNLELDPFSLILNEMQENLSLVSFSSRLSSQIWIEMQSDFLPNFILCNTTQRFVRSSRALHNPTQMVIFPSEKHYFYCGSQDLNMAHQSITDLYREFFGIPHMFAIAKLLGPRSLPWLIRALLDLISDKITALSPKITGLQEVLPKSIGLLPFDGGIA
;
A
#
# COMPACT_ATOMS: atom_id res chain seq x y z
N MET A 1 -15.34 27.58 5.39
CA MET A 1 -15.41 28.31 6.68
C MET A 1 -16.38 27.73 7.74
N LEU A 2 -17.47 27.04 7.40
CA LEU A 2 -18.26 26.25 8.38
C LEU A 2 -18.15 24.75 8.11
N VAL A 3 -18.24 24.35 6.84
CA VAL A 3 -18.02 22.98 6.38
C VAL A 3 -16.61 22.49 6.72
N ASP A 4 -15.60 23.32 6.47
CA ASP A 4 -14.22 23.00 6.86
C ASP A 4 -14.08 22.76 8.35
N HIS A 5 -14.75 23.58 9.17
CA HIS A 5 -14.71 23.43 10.62
C HIS A 5 -15.39 22.13 11.09
N VAL A 6 -16.50 21.73 10.47
CA VAL A 6 -17.16 20.44 10.75
C VAL A 6 -16.25 19.27 10.39
N ILE A 7 -15.51 19.36 9.28
CA ILE A 7 -14.59 18.31 8.84
C ILE A 7 -13.36 18.24 9.75
N GLU A 8 -12.78 19.39 10.12
CA GLU A 8 -11.55 19.47 10.92
C GLU A 8 -11.79 19.19 12.41
N SER A 9 -12.97 19.50 12.93
CA SER A 9 -13.30 19.25 14.35
C SER A 9 -13.44 17.76 14.68
N HIS A 10 -13.67 16.90 13.68
CA HIS A 10 -13.92 15.46 13.83
C HIS A 10 -15.02 15.12 14.86
N ASP A 11 -15.92 16.06 15.17
CA ASP A 11 -17.03 15.83 16.09
C ASP A 11 -18.12 15.00 15.39
N VAL A 12 -18.40 13.83 15.95
CA VAL A 12 -19.41 12.89 15.46
C VAL A 12 -20.77 13.56 15.29
N GLY A 13 -21.15 14.47 16.20
CA GLY A 13 -22.46 15.14 16.14
C GLY A 13 -22.54 16.18 15.02
N LEU A 14 -21.46 16.90 14.76
CA LEU A 14 -21.40 17.89 13.69
C LEU A 14 -21.34 17.22 12.30
N LEU A 15 -20.72 16.04 12.22
CA LEU A 15 -20.58 15.31 10.96
C LEU A 15 -21.94 14.90 10.37
N GLU A 16 -22.90 14.51 11.20
CA GLU A 16 -24.28 14.21 10.76
C GLU A 16 -24.99 15.44 10.16
N SER A 17 -24.53 16.64 10.51
CA SER A 17 -25.08 17.94 10.09
C SER A 17 -24.26 18.62 8.99
N ILE A 18 -23.31 17.92 8.36
CA ILE A 18 -22.32 18.50 7.44
C ILE A 18 -22.95 19.20 6.20
N LEU A 19 -24.18 18.85 5.83
CA LEU A 19 -24.90 19.44 4.71
C LEU A 19 -25.73 20.67 5.08
N ILE A 20 -26.01 20.90 6.37
CA ILE A 20 -26.84 22.05 6.80
C ILE A 20 -26.25 23.39 6.33
N PRO A 21 -24.92 23.63 6.38
CA PRO A 21 -24.36 24.87 5.85
C PRO A 21 -24.66 25.11 4.36
N PHE A 22 -24.90 24.06 3.57
CA PHE A 22 -25.24 24.20 2.16
C PHE A 22 -26.67 24.68 1.90
N ASP A 23 -27.58 24.52 2.87
CA ASP A 23 -28.93 25.07 2.76
C ASP A 23 -28.95 26.60 2.79
N ILE A 24 -27.94 27.24 3.40
CA ILE A 24 -27.77 28.70 3.38
C ILE A 24 -27.57 29.21 1.94
N TYR A 25 -26.90 28.43 1.09
CA TYR A 25 -26.76 28.77 -0.32
C TYR A 25 -28.08 28.65 -1.07
N ASN A 26 -28.95 27.69 -0.71
CA ASN A 26 -30.30 27.58 -1.28
C ASN A 26 -31.12 28.85 -0.97
N ASP A 27 -31.09 29.31 0.28
CA ASP A 27 -31.78 30.53 0.71
C ASP A 27 -31.21 31.78 0.01
N SER A 28 -29.89 31.88 -0.06
CA SER A 28 -29.18 33.00 -0.69
C SER A 28 -29.46 33.08 -2.19
N ALA A 29 -29.49 31.93 -2.87
CA ALA A 29 -29.83 31.85 -4.29
C ALA A 29 -31.30 32.23 -4.54
N GLN A 30 -32.22 31.77 -3.69
CA GLN A 30 -33.63 32.16 -3.78
C GLN A 30 -33.79 33.67 -3.59
N GLN A 31 -33.11 34.27 -2.61
CA GLN A 31 -33.16 35.71 -2.35
C GLN A 31 -32.57 36.51 -3.53
N SER A 32 -31.45 36.06 -4.08
CA SER A 32 -30.81 36.67 -5.26
C SER A 32 -31.75 36.71 -6.47
N LEU A 33 -32.43 35.60 -6.77
CA LEU A 33 -33.32 35.49 -7.92
C LEU A 33 -34.67 36.18 -7.73
N THR A 34 -35.29 36.02 -6.57
CA THR A 34 -36.69 36.43 -6.35
C THR A 34 -36.83 37.84 -5.79
N ILE A 35 -35.94 38.23 -4.86
CA ILE A 35 -36.02 39.52 -4.15
C ILE A 35 -35.11 40.55 -4.85
N LEU A 36 -33.81 40.24 -4.98
CA LEU A 36 -32.84 41.17 -5.54
C LEU A 36 -32.92 41.28 -7.06
N LYS A 37 -33.33 40.18 -7.73
CA LYS A 37 -33.44 40.04 -9.19
C LYS A 37 -32.13 40.38 -9.91
N GLN A 38 -31.00 40.04 -9.29
CA GLN A 38 -29.67 40.26 -9.86
C GLN A 38 -29.07 38.93 -10.31
N ARG A 39 -28.84 38.79 -11.61
CA ARG A 39 -28.29 37.55 -12.18
C ARG A 39 -26.83 37.32 -11.74
N PHE A 40 -26.01 38.36 -11.74
CA PHE A 40 -24.59 38.23 -11.39
C PHE A 40 -24.38 37.69 -9.96
N LEU A 41 -25.26 38.05 -9.01
CA LEU A 41 -25.21 37.52 -7.65
C LEU A 41 -25.50 36.01 -7.62
N TYR A 42 -26.45 35.56 -8.43
CA TYR A 42 -26.71 34.12 -8.56
C TYR A 42 -25.51 33.39 -9.20
N ASP A 43 -24.93 33.97 -10.25
CA ASP A 43 -23.77 33.38 -10.94
C ASP A 43 -22.56 33.26 -9.99
N GLU A 44 -22.33 34.25 -9.11
CA GLU A 44 -21.30 34.17 -8.05
C GLU A 44 -21.61 33.11 -7.00
N ILE A 45 -22.87 33.02 -6.54
CA ILE A 45 -23.31 31.98 -5.59
C ILE A 45 -23.13 30.58 -6.19
N GLU A 46 -23.53 30.38 -7.45
CA GLU A 46 -23.40 29.10 -8.14
C GLU A 46 -21.93 28.68 -8.26
N ALA A 47 -21.05 29.61 -8.65
CA ALA A 47 -19.62 29.35 -8.75
C ALA A 47 -18.98 29.00 -7.40
N GLU A 48 -19.37 29.69 -6.32
CA GLU A 48 -18.89 29.40 -4.97
C GLU A 48 -19.36 28.02 -4.48
N VAL A 49 -20.65 27.70 -4.69
CA VAL A 49 -21.24 26.42 -4.28
C VAL A 49 -20.56 25.25 -4.98
N ASP A 50 -20.33 25.34 -6.29
CA ASP A 50 -19.68 24.27 -7.04
C ASP A 50 -18.28 23.98 -6.48
N LEU A 51 -17.47 25.02 -6.23
CA LEU A 51 -16.15 24.87 -5.62
C LEU A 51 -16.22 24.28 -4.20
N CYS A 52 -17.09 24.82 -3.33
CA CYS A 52 -17.22 24.37 -1.96
C CYS A 52 -17.75 22.94 -1.86
N PHE A 53 -18.66 22.54 -2.74
CA PHE A 53 -19.22 21.19 -2.74
C PHE A 53 -18.19 20.15 -3.21
N ASP A 54 -17.38 20.49 -4.22
CA ASP A 54 -16.27 19.63 -4.64
C ASP A 54 -15.25 19.44 -3.51
N GLN A 55 -14.90 20.52 -2.80
CA GLN A 55 -14.02 20.47 -1.63
C GLN A 55 -14.61 19.65 -0.48
N LEU A 56 -15.92 19.78 -0.22
CA LEU A 56 -16.63 18.95 0.76
C LEU A 56 -16.46 17.47 0.41
N VAL A 57 -16.84 17.06 -0.80
CA VAL A 57 -16.81 15.65 -1.21
C VAL A 57 -15.39 15.10 -1.13
N PHE A 58 -14.40 15.88 -1.56
CA PHE A 58 -13.00 15.53 -1.49
C PHE A 58 -12.56 15.26 -0.04
N LYS A 59 -12.71 16.25 0.84
CA LYS A 59 -12.25 16.17 2.23
C LYS A 59 -13.02 15.13 3.04
N LEU A 60 -14.35 15.06 2.87
CA LEU A 60 -15.19 14.06 3.51
C LEU A 60 -14.75 12.64 3.14
N SER A 61 -14.44 12.41 1.86
CA SER A 61 -13.95 11.11 1.40
C SER A 61 -12.59 10.77 2.01
N GLU A 62 -11.67 11.74 2.14
CA GLU A 62 -10.39 11.51 2.82
C GLU A 62 -10.59 11.15 4.30
N VAL A 63 -11.46 11.85 5.02
CA VAL A 63 -11.76 11.56 6.43
C VAL A 63 -12.38 10.17 6.60
N ILE A 64 -13.37 9.82 5.77
CA ILE A 64 -13.99 8.48 5.77
C ILE A 64 -12.93 7.41 5.51
N PHE A 65 -12.13 7.57 4.45
CA PHE A 65 -11.12 6.60 4.07
C PHE A 65 -10.05 6.44 5.16
N THR A 66 -9.56 7.55 5.73
CA THR A 66 -8.60 7.56 6.85
C THR A 66 -9.13 6.80 8.06
N TYR A 67 -10.40 7.02 8.42
CA TYR A 67 -11.04 6.31 9.52
C TYR A 67 -11.08 4.79 9.28
N TYR A 68 -11.59 4.36 8.13
CA TYR A 68 -11.68 2.93 7.81
C TYR A 68 -10.30 2.27 7.66
N LYS A 69 -9.29 3.01 7.16
CA LYS A 69 -7.89 2.57 7.09
C LYS A 69 -7.31 2.34 8.47
N SER A 70 -7.50 3.31 9.36
CA SER A 70 -7.07 3.22 10.77
C SER A 70 -7.76 2.07 11.50
N TRP A 71 -9.06 1.88 11.23
CA TRP A 71 -9.83 0.81 11.84
C TRP A 71 -9.36 -0.57 11.36
N ALA A 72 -9.11 -0.73 10.05
CA ALA A 72 -8.55 -1.95 9.50
C ALA A 72 -7.14 -2.27 10.07
N ALA A 73 -6.27 -1.27 10.16
CA ALA A 73 -4.94 -1.43 10.75
C ALA A 73 -5.02 -1.86 12.22
N SER A 74 -5.85 -1.18 13.01
CA SER A 74 -6.11 -1.52 14.41
C SER A 74 -6.58 -2.98 14.59
N LEU A 75 -7.47 -3.47 13.71
CA LEU A 75 -7.96 -4.85 13.75
C LEU A 75 -6.89 -5.89 13.40
N LEU A 76 -5.90 -5.54 12.59
CA LEU A 76 -4.84 -6.44 12.13
C LEU A 76 -3.58 -6.41 13.01
N LEU A 77 -3.55 -5.56 14.05
CA LEU A 77 -2.48 -5.59 15.04
C LEU A 77 -2.52 -6.88 15.86
N ASP A 78 -1.35 -7.50 16.03
CA ASP A 78 -1.22 -8.72 16.81
C ASP A 78 -1.52 -8.45 18.30
N GLN A 79 -2.33 -9.31 18.90
CA GLN A 79 -2.67 -9.25 20.32
C GLN A 79 -1.43 -9.45 21.21
N SER A 80 -0.44 -10.23 20.75
CA SER A 80 0.81 -10.42 21.48
C SER A 80 1.60 -9.10 21.59
N PHE A 81 1.65 -8.34 20.49
CA PHE A 81 2.23 -7.00 20.46
C PHE A 81 1.48 -6.04 21.39
N LEU A 82 0.15 -5.99 21.27
CA LEU A 82 -0.69 -5.11 22.09
C LEU A 82 -0.54 -5.38 23.59
N SER A 83 -0.38 -6.65 24.00
CA SER A 83 -0.18 -7.02 25.40
C SER A 83 1.12 -6.50 26.02
N THR A 84 2.10 -6.15 25.19
CA THR A 84 3.40 -5.62 25.60
C THR A 84 3.42 -4.08 25.62
N CYS A 85 2.39 -3.42 25.06
CA CYS A 85 2.31 -1.97 24.98
C CYS A 85 1.58 -1.36 26.18
N ASP A 86 2.19 -0.33 26.78
CA ASP A 86 1.60 0.38 27.93
C ASP A 86 0.33 1.21 27.59
N ASN A 87 0.18 1.61 26.33
CA ASN A 87 -0.87 2.54 25.88
C ASN A 87 -1.67 2.00 24.68
N ILE A 88 -2.44 0.94 24.91
CA ILE A 88 -3.30 0.29 23.89
C ILE A 88 -4.31 1.27 23.27
N SER A 89 -4.77 2.27 24.03
CA SER A 89 -5.74 3.27 23.58
C SER A 89 -5.27 4.07 22.35
N LYS A 90 -3.96 4.21 22.13
CA LYS A 90 -3.40 4.90 20.95
C LYS A 90 -3.66 4.16 19.64
N PHE A 91 -3.80 2.84 19.71
CA PHE A 91 -4.06 1.99 18.55
C PHE A 91 -5.55 1.76 18.32
N SER A 92 -6.41 2.25 19.22
CA SER A 92 -7.86 2.11 19.11
C SER A 92 -8.46 3.30 18.36
N THR A 93 -9.23 3.03 17.31
CA THR A 93 -10.01 4.06 16.61
C THR A 93 -11.33 4.32 17.34
N GLN A 94 -11.64 5.59 17.62
CA GLN A 94 -12.95 5.97 18.16
C GLN A 94 -14.05 5.75 17.12
N PRO A 95 -15.17 5.12 17.48
CA PRO A 95 -16.21 4.78 16.52
C PRO A 95 -16.87 6.03 15.93
N MET A 96 -16.74 6.20 14.61
CA MET A 96 -17.37 7.29 13.85
C MET A 96 -18.67 6.84 13.18
N ARG A 97 -19.65 7.73 13.06
CA ARG A 97 -20.98 7.44 12.51
C ARG A 97 -21.14 7.92 11.07
N PHE A 98 -20.43 7.28 10.13
CA PHE A 98 -20.58 7.60 8.70
C PHE A 98 -21.83 7.00 8.05
N ASN A 99 -22.52 6.06 8.71
CA ASN A 99 -23.59 5.28 8.11
C ASN A 99 -24.71 6.10 7.47
N GLU A 100 -25.12 7.20 8.11
CA GLU A 100 -26.21 8.03 7.58
C GLU A 100 -25.75 8.84 6.36
N ILE A 101 -24.55 9.42 6.41
CA ILE A 101 -23.96 10.16 5.28
C ILE A 101 -23.77 9.25 4.06
N LEU A 102 -23.27 8.03 4.26
CA LEU A 102 -23.06 7.06 3.16
C LEU A 102 -24.36 6.60 2.49
N LYS A 103 -25.52 6.79 3.14
CA LYS A 103 -26.85 6.48 2.58
C LYS A 103 -27.45 7.64 1.79
N LEU A 104 -26.91 8.86 1.89
CA LEU A 104 -27.47 10.04 1.24
C LEU A 104 -27.31 9.97 -0.29
N ARG A 105 -28.42 9.78 -1.00
CA ARG A 105 -28.47 9.73 -2.48
C ARG A 105 -29.07 10.97 -3.14
N ARG A 106 -29.78 11.82 -2.40
CA ARG A 106 -30.54 12.93 -2.98
C ARG A 106 -30.35 14.19 -2.14
N VAL A 107 -29.24 14.88 -2.40
CA VAL A 107 -28.96 16.20 -1.82
C VAL A 107 -29.52 17.25 -2.77
N LYS A 108 -30.40 18.14 -2.29
CA LYS A 108 -30.95 19.24 -3.09
C LYS A 108 -30.11 20.49 -2.89
N LEU A 109 -29.54 21.00 -3.98
CA LEU A 109 -28.66 22.17 -3.93
C LEU A 109 -28.82 23.00 -5.19
N LEU A 110 -29.16 24.27 -5.05
CA LEU A 110 -29.41 25.21 -6.15
C LEU A 110 -30.38 24.65 -7.22
N GLY A 111 -31.42 23.94 -6.78
CA GLY A 111 -32.40 23.28 -7.65
C GLY A 111 -31.93 21.97 -8.31
N ARG A 112 -30.64 21.62 -8.18
CA ARG A 112 -30.07 20.34 -8.64
C ARG A 112 -30.34 19.25 -7.60
N THR A 113 -30.40 17.99 -8.05
CA THR A 113 -30.41 16.82 -7.17
C THR A 113 -29.11 16.06 -7.36
N ILE A 114 -28.27 16.07 -6.33
CA ILE A 114 -26.92 15.49 -6.35
C ILE A 114 -26.93 14.14 -5.63
N ASP A 115 -26.35 13.13 -6.27
CA ASP A 115 -26.13 11.82 -5.67
C ASP A 115 -24.77 11.77 -4.95
N LEU A 116 -24.78 12.20 -3.68
CA LEU A 116 -23.59 12.23 -2.84
C LEU A 116 -22.97 10.83 -2.67
N ARG A 117 -23.79 9.79 -2.54
CA ARG A 117 -23.31 8.41 -2.44
C ARG A 117 -22.51 8.01 -3.69
N CYS A 118 -23.01 8.33 -4.89
CA CYS A 118 -22.29 8.03 -6.13
C CYS A 118 -20.92 8.74 -6.18
N LEU A 119 -20.88 10.03 -5.80
CA LEU A 119 -19.63 10.80 -5.74
C LEU A 119 -18.63 10.21 -4.74
N ILE A 120 -19.10 9.80 -3.55
CA ILE A 120 -18.26 9.13 -2.55
C ILE A 120 -17.74 7.79 -3.09
N ILE A 121 -18.58 6.97 -3.73
CA ILE A 121 -18.16 5.67 -4.31
C ILE A 121 -17.03 5.88 -5.34
N GLN A 122 -17.22 6.81 -6.28
CA GLN A 122 -16.21 7.15 -7.28
C GLN A 122 -14.89 7.57 -6.62
N ARG A 123 -14.98 8.40 -5.57
CA ARG A 123 -13.80 8.88 -4.84
C ARG A 123 -13.10 7.76 -4.05
N MET A 124 -13.85 6.86 -3.42
CA MET A 124 -13.29 5.70 -2.70
C MET A 124 -12.54 4.76 -3.65
N ASN A 125 -13.16 4.45 -4.80
CA ASN A 125 -12.52 3.64 -5.84
C ASN A 125 -11.20 4.28 -6.33
N LYS A 126 -11.15 5.61 -6.42
CA LYS A 126 -9.92 6.34 -6.76
C LYS A 126 -8.88 6.25 -5.65
N LEU A 127 -9.27 6.48 -4.39
CA LEU A 127 -8.35 6.42 -3.24
C LEU A 127 -7.73 5.02 -3.05
N VAL A 128 -8.48 3.95 -3.30
CA VAL A 128 -7.93 2.58 -3.27
C VAL A 128 -6.85 2.39 -4.35
N ARG A 129 -7.09 2.85 -5.58
CA ARG A 129 -6.10 2.80 -6.67
C ARG A 129 -4.84 3.61 -6.34
N GLU A 130 -5.03 4.85 -5.89
CA GLU A 130 -3.93 5.73 -5.45
C GLU A 130 -3.11 5.10 -4.32
N ASN A 131 -3.76 4.41 -3.36
CA ASN A 131 -3.05 3.68 -2.31
C ASN A 131 -2.21 2.53 -2.85
N ILE A 132 -2.75 1.70 -3.74
CA ILE A 132 -1.98 0.58 -4.32
C ILE A 132 -0.75 1.11 -5.07
N ASP A 133 -0.93 2.19 -5.85
CA ASP A 133 0.15 2.80 -6.62
C ASP A 133 1.30 3.28 -5.72
N ILE A 134 0.96 4.02 -4.65
CA ILE A 134 1.94 4.52 -3.67
C ILE A 134 2.63 3.37 -2.93
N LEU A 135 1.90 2.31 -2.58
CA LEU A 135 2.51 1.14 -1.95
C LEU A 135 3.48 0.41 -2.87
N PHE A 136 3.17 0.31 -4.17
CA PHE A 136 4.09 -0.25 -5.16
C PHE A 136 5.30 0.65 -5.40
N GLU A 137 5.11 1.96 -5.55
CA GLU A 137 6.21 2.92 -5.68
C GLU A 137 7.12 2.88 -4.43
N HIS A 138 6.54 2.74 -3.24
CA HIS A 138 7.31 2.60 -2.01
C HIS A 138 8.17 1.33 -2.00
N PHE A 139 7.61 0.19 -2.41
CA PHE A 139 8.34 -1.07 -2.53
C PHE A 139 9.42 -1.03 -3.62
N GLU A 140 9.15 -0.37 -4.75
CA GLU A 140 10.11 -0.21 -5.85
C GLU A 140 11.37 0.55 -5.45
N ASN A 141 11.27 1.40 -4.42
CA ASN A 141 12.38 2.15 -3.87
C ASN A 141 13.05 1.47 -2.65
N GLN A 142 12.70 0.22 -2.34
CA GLN A 142 13.23 -0.55 -1.21
C GLN A 142 13.87 -1.87 -1.64
N ASP A 143 14.51 -2.54 -0.68
CA ASP A 143 15.09 -3.86 -0.92
C ASP A 143 14.04 -4.97 -0.87
N LEU A 144 14.43 -6.17 -1.30
CA LEU A 144 13.54 -7.32 -1.34
C LEU A 144 12.98 -7.73 0.05
N CYS A 145 13.66 -7.39 1.15
CA CYS A 145 13.20 -7.73 2.49
C CYS A 145 11.92 -6.96 2.87
N SER A 146 11.72 -5.77 2.31
CA SER A 146 10.51 -4.95 2.50
C SER A 146 9.21 -5.57 1.96
N VAL A 147 9.27 -6.71 1.26
CA VAL A 147 8.09 -7.39 0.75
C VAL A 147 7.08 -7.78 1.85
N ILE A 148 7.57 -7.97 3.09
CA ILE A 148 6.73 -8.22 4.26
C ILE A 148 5.90 -6.98 4.62
N GLU A 149 6.53 -5.81 4.58
CA GLU A 149 5.86 -4.53 4.81
C GLU A 149 4.81 -4.27 3.72
N LEU A 150 5.16 -4.48 2.46
CA LEU A 150 4.19 -4.40 1.35
C LEU A 150 3.00 -5.35 1.57
N GLN A 151 3.25 -6.62 1.92
CA GLN A 151 2.18 -7.59 2.18
C GLN A 151 1.25 -7.08 3.28
N GLN A 152 1.80 -6.63 4.41
CA GLN A 152 1.01 -6.14 5.53
C GLN A 152 0.17 -4.92 5.14
N LEU A 153 0.74 -3.93 4.44
CA LEU A 153 0.04 -2.73 4.01
C LEU A 153 -1.08 -3.05 3.00
N MET A 154 -0.85 -4.02 2.11
CA MET A 154 -1.85 -4.54 1.18
C MET A 154 -3.01 -5.25 1.90
N GLU A 155 -2.72 -6.04 2.94
CA GLU A 155 -3.76 -6.68 3.76
C GLU A 155 -4.62 -5.65 4.52
N ILE A 156 -3.99 -4.60 5.06
CA ILE A 156 -4.72 -3.49 5.67
C ILE A 156 -5.62 -2.81 4.64
N LEU A 157 -5.11 -2.55 3.44
CA LEU A 157 -5.89 -1.92 2.37
C LEU A 157 -7.06 -2.80 1.89
N GLU A 158 -6.85 -4.11 1.75
CA GLU A 158 -7.89 -5.07 1.40
C GLU A 158 -8.99 -5.10 2.48
N LEU A 159 -8.62 -5.16 3.76
CA LEU A 159 -9.60 -5.11 4.85
C LEU A 159 -10.33 -3.75 4.89
N THR A 160 -9.63 -2.64 4.60
CA THR A 160 -10.26 -1.31 4.48
C THR A 160 -11.33 -1.29 3.40
N HIS A 161 -11.01 -1.84 2.22
CA HIS A 161 -11.96 -2.01 1.13
C HIS A 161 -13.16 -2.85 1.56
N GLN A 162 -12.94 -4.00 2.22
CA GLN A 162 -14.01 -4.87 2.71
C GLN A 162 -14.94 -4.17 3.71
N LEU A 163 -14.38 -3.34 4.61
CA LEU A 163 -15.18 -2.58 5.58
C LEU A 163 -16.02 -1.49 4.91
N LEU A 164 -15.45 -0.78 3.94
CA LEU A 164 -16.19 0.21 3.14
C LEU A 164 -17.28 -0.44 2.28
N ALA A 165 -16.99 -1.59 1.67
CA ALA A 165 -17.89 -2.34 0.81
C ALA A 165 -19.14 -2.87 1.53
N LYS A 166 -19.16 -2.90 2.87
CA LYS A 166 -20.38 -3.19 3.66
C LYS A 166 -21.46 -2.14 3.46
N ASN A 167 -21.06 -0.89 3.24
CA ASN A 167 -21.96 0.26 3.13
C ASN A 167 -22.00 0.84 1.71
N LEU A 168 -20.95 0.61 0.90
CA LEU A 168 -20.78 1.19 -0.45
C LEU A 168 -20.64 0.09 -1.51
N GLU A 169 -21.14 0.36 -2.71
CA GLU A 169 -20.98 -0.54 -3.86
C GLU A 169 -19.67 -0.18 -4.58
N LEU A 170 -18.55 -0.74 -4.10
CA LEU A 170 -17.21 -0.52 -4.67
C LEU A 170 -16.87 -1.55 -5.75
N ASP A 171 -15.91 -1.22 -6.60
CA ASP A 171 -15.36 -2.21 -7.54
C ASP A 171 -14.70 -3.34 -6.74
N PRO A 172 -14.81 -4.63 -7.16
CA PRO A 172 -14.14 -5.72 -6.49
C PRO A 172 -12.63 -5.48 -6.34
N PHE A 173 -12.09 -5.64 -5.12
CA PHE A 173 -10.68 -5.37 -4.82
C PHE A 173 -9.72 -6.12 -5.75
N SER A 174 -10.03 -7.37 -6.09
CA SER A 174 -9.24 -8.18 -7.03
C SER A 174 -9.16 -7.57 -8.43
N LEU A 175 -10.21 -6.89 -8.91
CA LEU A 175 -10.18 -6.23 -10.21
C LEU A 175 -9.30 -4.98 -10.15
N ILE A 176 -9.45 -4.17 -9.09
CA ILE A 176 -8.60 -3.00 -8.86
C ILE A 176 -7.13 -3.43 -8.77
N LEU A 177 -6.82 -4.49 -8.02
CA LEU A 177 -5.46 -4.99 -7.86
C LEU A 177 -4.87 -5.49 -9.20
N ASN A 178 -5.65 -6.23 -10.00
CA ASN A 178 -5.20 -6.71 -11.31
C ASN A 178 -4.97 -5.56 -12.30
N GLU A 179 -5.80 -4.52 -12.25
CA GLU A 179 -5.62 -3.28 -13.00
C GLU A 179 -4.28 -2.63 -12.63
N MET A 180 -4.04 -2.40 -11.33
CA MET A 180 -2.82 -1.75 -10.83
C MET A 180 -1.55 -2.58 -11.00
N GLN A 181 -1.66 -3.91 -11.04
CA GLN A 181 -0.54 -4.81 -11.33
C GLN A 181 -0.19 -4.91 -12.83
N GLU A 182 -0.94 -4.23 -13.70
CA GLU A 182 -0.87 -4.34 -15.17
C GLU A 182 -1.19 -5.76 -15.68
N ASN A 183 -1.93 -6.52 -14.88
CA ASN A 183 -2.31 -7.92 -15.13
C ASN A 183 -3.63 -8.04 -15.91
N LEU A 184 -3.93 -7.12 -16.82
CA LEU A 184 -5.20 -7.10 -17.56
C LEU A 184 -5.17 -7.96 -18.83
N SER A 185 -4.00 -8.15 -19.45
CA SER A 185 -3.86 -8.94 -20.67
C SER A 185 -3.79 -10.43 -20.37
N LEU A 186 -4.63 -11.26 -21.01
CA LEU A 186 -4.65 -12.73 -20.87
C LEU A 186 -3.30 -13.40 -21.18
N VAL A 187 -2.43 -12.71 -21.93
CA VAL A 187 -1.12 -13.22 -22.36
C VAL A 187 0.03 -12.68 -21.50
N SER A 188 -0.24 -11.70 -20.63
CA SER A 188 0.77 -11.18 -19.69
C SER A 188 0.73 -11.99 -18.41
N PHE A 189 1.87 -12.60 -18.10
CA PHE A 189 2.14 -13.31 -16.84
C PHE A 189 3.09 -12.51 -15.93
N SER A 190 3.79 -11.51 -16.48
CA SER A 190 4.60 -10.56 -15.73
C SER A 190 3.75 -9.40 -15.25
N SER A 191 3.64 -9.25 -13.93
CA SER A 191 3.09 -8.07 -13.27
C SER A 191 4.18 -7.06 -12.93
N ARG A 192 3.80 -5.78 -12.71
CA ARG A 192 4.69 -4.73 -12.16
C ARG A 192 5.48 -5.23 -10.95
N LEU A 193 4.78 -5.84 -10.00
CA LEU A 193 5.40 -6.39 -8.79
C LEU A 193 6.36 -7.56 -9.08
N SER A 194 6.00 -8.49 -9.97
CA SER A 194 6.89 -9.61 -10.32
C SER A 194 8.17 -9.14 -11.00
N SER A 195 8.07 -8.13 -11.85
CA SER A 195 9.21 -7.53 -12.54
C SER A 195 10.14 -6.84 -11.54
N GLN A 196 9.58 -6.11 -10.58
CA GLN A 196 10.37 -5.48 -9.53
C GLN A 196 11.07 -6.51 -8.64
N ILE A 197 10.36 -7.55 -8.19
CA ILE A 197 10.97 -8.64 -7.42
C ILE A 197 12.10 -9.31 -8.21
N TRP A 198 11.92 -9.51 -9.51
CA TRP A 198 12.93 -10.10 -10.38
C TRP A 198 14.17 -9.21 -10.54
N ILE A 199 13.98 -7.89 -10.64
CA ILE A 199 15.08 -6.91 -10.68
C ILE A 199 15.88 -7.00 -9.38
N GLU A 200 15.22 -6.87 -8.23
CA GLU A 200 15.86 -6.92 -6.90
C GLU A 200 16.55 -8.28 -6.63
N MET A 201 15.96 -9.38 -7.12
CA MET A 201 16.59 -10.69 -7.01
C MET A 201 17.95 -10.73 -7.72
N GLN A 202 18.05 -10.16 -8.92
CA GLN A 202 19.29 -10.19 -9.70
C GLN A 202 20.31 -9.12 -9.28
N SER A 203 19.83 -7.91 -8.97
CA SER A 203 20.68 -6.76 -8.68
C SER A 203 21.28 -6.81 -7.27
N ASP A 204 20.51 -7.28 -6.29
CA ASP A 204 20.88 -7.22 -4.88
C ASP A 204 20.86 -8.60 -4.20
N PHE A 205 19.73 -9.30 -4.18
CA PHE A 205 19.57 -10.49 -3.34
C PHE A 205 20.59 -11.60 -3.67
N LEU A 206 20.61 -12.08 -4.92
CA LEU A 206 21.49 -13.18 -5.34
C LEU A 206 22.99 -12.86 -5.22
N PRO A 207 23.49 -11.66 -5.58
CA PRO A 207 24.92 -11.36 -5.42
C PRO A 207 25.34 -11.06 -3.97
N ASN A 208 24.44 -10.52 -3.13
CA ASN A 208 24.83 -9.93 -1.86
C ASN A 208 24.41 -10.73 -0.61
N PHE A 209 23.56 -11.75 -0.72
CA PHE A 209 23.10 -12.52 0.44
C PHE A 209 23.77 -13.90 0.56
N ILE A 210 23.93 -14.35 1.81
CA ILE A 210 24.52 -15.65 2.16
C ILE A 210 23.49 -16.46 2.95
N LEU A 211 23.29 -17.72 2.57
CA LEU A 211 22.43 -18.65 3.30
C LEU A 211 23.12 -19.15 4.58
N CYS A 212 22.52 -18.88 5.74
CA CYS A 212 22.85 -19.56 6.98
C CYS A 212 22.01 -20.82 7.13
N ASN A 213 22.64 -22.00 6.96
CA ASN A 213 21.93 -23.28 6.99
C ASN A 213 21.35 -23.61 8.38
N THR A 214 21.94 -23.10 9.47
CA THR A 214 21.44 -23.35 10.82
C THR A 214 20.12 -22.64 11.08
N THR A 215 19.98 -21.39 10.61
CA THR A 215 18.77 -20.58 10.83
C THR A 215 17.79 -20.64 9.67
N GLN A 216 18.19 -21.23 8.53
CA GLN A 216 17.43 -21.24 7.28
C GLN A 216 17.04 -19.82 6.83
N ARG A 217 17.97 -18.87 7.01
CA ARG A 217 17.82 -17.46 6.65
C ARG A 217 18.98 -17.00 5.79
N PHE A 218 18.69 -16.14 4.83
CA PHE A 218 19.66 -15.39 4.07
C PHE A 218 19.98 -14.09 4.80
N VAL A 219 21.26 -13.80 4.98
CA VAL A 219 21.74 -12.57 5.61
C VAL A 219 22.70 -11.88 4.65
N ARG A 220 22.70 -10.55 4.64
CA ARG A 220 23.61 -9.78 3.79
C ARG A 220 25.07 -10.11 4.11
N SER A 221 25.87 -10.30 3.06
CA SER A 221 27.31 -10.50 3.15
C SER A 221 27.98 -9.22 3.65
N SER A 222 28.95 -9.34 4.57
CA SER A 222 29.76 -8.21 5.03
C SER A 222 30.65 -7.60 3.93
N ARG A 223 30.80 -8.29 2.79
CA ARG A 223 31.57 -7.85 1.63
C ARG A 223 30.71 -7.21 0.53
N ALA A 224 29.39 -7.22 0.68
CA ALA A 224 28.50 -6.57 -0.28
C ALA A 224 28.73 -5.05 -0.26
N LEU A 225 28.79 -4.41 -1.44
CA LEU A 225 28.76 -2.96 -1.50
C LEU A 225 27.38 -2.50 -1.03
N HIS A 226 27.38 -1.82 0.12
CA HIS A 226 26.18 -1.20 0.67
C HIS A 226 25.83 0.00 -0.21
N ASN A 227 24.88 -0.14 -1.13
CA ASN A 227 24.09 1.00 -1.56
C ASN A 227 23.02 1.13 -0.49
N PRO A 228 23.12 2.08 0.46
CA PRO A 228 22.03 2.31 1.40
C PRO A 228 20.81 2.65 0.57
N THR A 229 19.85 1.74 0.55
CA THR A 229 18.48 2.07 0.19
C THR A 229 18.13 3.25 1.08
N GLN A 230 17.99 4.44 0.49
CA GLN A 230 17.63 5.61 1.25
C GLN A 230 16.35 5.25 1.99
N MET A 231 16.37 5.31 3.32
CA MET A 231 15.12 5.29 4.07
C MET A 231 14.30 6.46 3.56
N VAL A 232 13.32 6.15 2.71
CA VAL A 232 12.33 7.12 2.30
C VAL A 232 11.48 7.35 3.55
N ILE A 233 11.88 8.37 4.31
CA ILE A 233 11.06 8.98 5.35
C ILE A 233 9.73 9.26 4.70
N PHE A 234 8.64 8.65 5.19
CA PHE A 234 7.28 8.79 4.65
C PHE A 234 7.03 10.24 4.21
N PRO A 235 7.12 10.57 2.89
CA PRO A 235 7.08 11.96 2.45
C PRO A 235 5.66 12.51 2.47
N SER A 236 4.68 11.65 2.78
CA SER A 236 3.28 11.98 2.64
C SER A 236 2.72 12.53 3.94
N GLU A 237 2.32 13.81 3.89
CA GLU A 237 1.52 14.48 4.91
C GLU A 237 0.21 13.71 5.23
N LYS A 238 -0.18 12.76 4.39
CA LYS A 238 -1.46 12.05 4.44
C LYS A 238 -1.29 10.62 4.96
N HIS A 239 -1.58 10.44 6.24
CA HIS A 239 -1.42 9.16 6.94
C HIS A 239 -2.26 8.00 6.36
N TYR A 240 -3.32 8.30 5.61
CA TYR A 240 -4.22 7.30 5.03
C TYR A 240 -3.63 6.47 3.90
N PHE A 241 -2.47 6.85 3.34
CA PHE A 241 -1.76 6.01 2.36
C PHE A 241 -1.12 4.77 2.98
N TYR A 242 -0.96 4.75 4.30
CA TYR A 242 -0.34 3.66 5.04
C TYR A 242 -1.34 3.05 6.04
N CYS A 243 -1.20 3.28 7.34
CA CYS A 243 -2.05 2.70 8.39
C CYS A 243 -3.10 3.67 8.95
N GLY A 244 -3.27 4.86 8.35
CA GLY A 244 -4.33 5.80 8.70
C GLY A 244 -3.99 6.76 9.85
N SER A 245 -3.10 6.40 10.78
CA SER A 245 -2.59 7.30 11.82
C SER A 245 -1.08 7.14 12.02
N GLN A 246 -0.44 8.15 12.59
CA GLN A 246 1.00 8.10 12.89
C GLN A 246 1.34 6.98 13.88
N ASP A 247 0.54 6.80 14.94
CA ASP A 247 0.76 5.74 15.93
C ASP A 247 0.63 4.34 15.31
N LEU A 248 -0.36 4.13 14.44
CA LEU A 248 -0.54 2.87 13.74
C LEU A 248 0.58 2.62 12.73
N ASN A 249 1.04 3.65 12.02
CA ASN A 249 2.19 3.54 11.12
C ASN A 249 3.43 3.06 11.87
N MET A 250 3.75 3.70 13.01
CA MET A 250 4.90 3.32 13.82
C MET A 250 4.77 1.90 14.39
N ALA A 251 3.57 1.49 14.80
CA ALA A 251 3.34 0.14 15.32
C ALA A 251 3.55 -0.93 14.25
N HIS A 252 2.92 -0.78 13.08
CA HIS A 252 3.09 -1.72 11.98
C HIS A 252 4.53 -1.75 11.47
N GLN A 253 5.18 -0.58 11.36
CA GLN A 253 6.59 -0.50 11.00
C GLN A 253 7.50 -1.22 12.01
N SER A 254 7.25 -1.07 13.31
CA SER A 254 8.03 -1.76 14.34
C SER A 254 7.94 -3.29 14.22
N ILE A 255 6.79 -3.80 13.75
CA ILE A 255 6.59 -5.23 13.50
C ILE A 255 7.35 -5.67 12.24
N THR A 256 7.30 -4.89 11.16
CA THR A 256 7.97 -5.23 9.88
C THR A 256 9.49 -5.07 9.96
N ASP A 257 9.99 -4.16 10.79
CA ASP A 257 11.41 -3.95 11.06
C ASP A 257 12.12 -5.23 11.53
N LEU A 258 11.39 -6.13 12.23
CA LEU A 258 11.91 -7.45 12.63
C LEU A 258 12.32 -8.34 11.45
N TYR A 259 11.87 -8.02 10.23
CA TYR A 259 12.10 -8.79 9.01
C TYR A 259 13.01 -8.08 8.00
N ARG A 260 13.61 -6.92 8.35
CA ARG A 260 14.45 -6.14 7.42
C ARG A 260 15.87 -6.71 7.26
N GLU A 261 16.44 -7.27 8.32
CA GLU A 261 17.86 -7.68 8.32
C GLU A 261 18.14 -9.06 7.72
N PHE A 262 17.09 -9.80 7.34
CA PHE A 262 17.23 -11.12 6.74
C PHE A 262 16.14 -11.37 5.71
N PHE A 263 16.38 -12.33 4.84
CA PHE A 263 15.36 -12.89 3.95
C PHE A 263 15.17 -14.38 4.26
N GLY A 264 13.93 -14.85 4.36
CA GLY A 264 13.64 -16.24 4.70
C GLY A 264 12.23 -16.70 4.31
N ILE A 265 11.76 -17.75 4.98
CA ILE A 265 10.45 -18.35 4.74
C ILE A 265 9.29 -17.33 4.76
N PRO A 266 9.21 -16.39 5.73
CA PRO A 266 8.15 -15.38 5.73
C PRO A 266 8.12 -14.57 4.43
N HIS A 267 9.28 -14.13 3.94
CA HIS A 267 9.40 -13.34 2.71
C HIS A 267 9.00 -14.13 1.48
N MET A 268 9.37 -15.42 1.43
CA MET A 268 8.95 -16.31 0.34
C MET A 268 7.43 -16.48 0.31
N PHE A 269 6.79 -16.63 1.47
CA PHE A 269 5.32 -16.68 1.56
C PHE A 269 4.68 -15.36 1.14
N ALA A 270 5.27 -14.22 1.53
CA ALA A 270 4.81 -12.90 1.11
C ALA A 270 4.81 -12.73 -0.40
N ILE A 271 5.93 -13.08 -1.05
CA ILE A 271 6.08 -13.07 -2.51
C ILE A 271 5.03 -13.98 -3.15
N ALA A 272 4.87 -15.22 -2.65
CA ALA A 272 3.91 -16.17 -3.20
C ALA A 272 2.46 -15.67 -3.08
N LYS A 273 2.10 -15.04 -1.95
CA LYS A 273 0.78 -14.48 -1.72
C LYS A 273 0.49 -13.28 -2.62
N LEU A 274 1.44 -12.34 -2.72
CA LEU A 274 1.27 -11.12 -3.49
C LEU A 274 1.26 -11.35 -5.01
N LEU A 275 2.08 -12.27 -5.51
CA LEU A 275 2.11 -12.62 -6.93
C LEU A 275 0.97 -13.55 -7.35
N GLY A 276 0.49 -14.37 -6.41
CA GLY A 276 -0.56 -15.34 -6.66
C GLY A 276 -0.19 -16.37 -7.74
N PRO A 277 -1.16 -17.21 -8.16
CA PRO A 277 -0.90 -18.32 -9.07
C PRO A 277 -0.58 -17.87 -10.51
N ARG A 278 -0.86 -16.62 -10.86
CA ARG A 278 -0.70 -16.10 -12.21
C ARG A 278 0.74 -15.66 -12.51
N SER A 279 1.33 -14.88 -11.62
CA SER A 279 2.66 -14.29 -11.84
C SER A 279 3.80 -15.07 -11.19
N LEU A 280 3.52 -15.89 -10.18
CA LEU A 280 4.54 -16.71 -9.53
C LEU A 280 5.25 -17.69 -10.48
N PRO A 281 4.56 -18.42 -11.39
CA PRO A 281 5.23 -19.33 -12.32
C PRO A 281 6.22 -18.62 -13.25
N TRP A 282 5.90 -17.38 -13.64
CA TRP A 282 6.80 -16.57 -14.47
C TRP A 282 8.10 -16.24 -13.72
N LEU A 283 8.01 -15.84 -12.44
CA LEU A 283 9.19 -15.58 -11.62
C LEU A 283 10.07 -16.83 -11.45
N ILE A 284 9.44 -17.99 -11.20
CA ILE A 284 10.16 -19.27 -11.10
C ILE A 284 10.88 -19.60 -12.40
N ARG A 285 10.21 -19.39 -13.55
CA ARG A 285 10.81 -19.59 -14.88
C ARG A 285 12.04 -18.70 -15.06
N ALA A 286 11.93 -17.41 -14.74
CA ALA A 286 13.04 -16.46 -14.85
C ALA A 286 14.25 -16.87 -13.99
N LEU A 287 14.02 -17.33 -12.75
CA LEU A 287 15.07 -17.85 -11.89
C LEU A 287 15.76 -19.10 -12.46
N LEU A 288 15.00 -20.04 -13.03
CA LEU A 288 15.55 -21.24 -13.66
C LEU A 288 16.39 -20.90 -14.90
N ASP A 289 15.91 -19.97 -15.72
CA ASP A 289 16.62 -19.51 -16.91
C ASP A 289 17.96 -18.84 -16.50
N LEU A 290 17.97 -18.01 -15.44
CA LEU A 290 19.20 -17.42 -14.90
C LEU A 290 20.19 -18.48 -14.37
N ILE A 291 19.71 -19.52 -13.68
CA ILE A 291 20.56 -20.62 -13.22
C ILE A 291 21.21 -21.32 -14.43
N SER A 292 20.42 -21.61 -15.47
CA SER A 292 20.90 -22.21 -16.72
C SER A 292 21.99 -21.36 -17.37
N ASP A 293 21.80 -20.05 -17.45
CA ASP A 293 22.77 -19.11 -18.02
C ASP A 293 24.06 -19.07 -17.21
N LYS A 294 23.97 -19.03 -15.87
CA LYS A 294 25.15 -19.05 -14.99
C LYS A 294 25.93 -20.36 -15.09
N ILE A 295 25.26 -21.50 -15.16
CA ILE A 295 25.90 -22.82 -15.35
C ILE A 295 26.63 -22.85 -16.69
N THR A 296 25.96 -22.40 -17.76
CA THR A 296 26.54 -22.34 -19.11
C THR A 296 27.76 -21.43 -19.16
N ALA A 297 27.72 -20.28 -18.49
CA ALA A 297 28.85 -19.35 -18.38
C ALA A 297 30.01 -19.88 -17.52
N LEU A 298 29.74 -20.74 -16.53
CA LEU A 298 30.75 -21.33 -15.66
C LEU A 298 31.47 -22.52 -16.32
N SER A 299 30.76 -23.26 -17.17
CA SER A 299 31.27 -24.45 -17.88
C SER A 299 32.67 -24.25 -18.50
N PRO A 300 32.92 -23.24 -19.37
CA PRO A 300 34.25 -23.06 -19.97
C PRO A 300 35.33 -22.70 -18.94
N LYS A 301 34.99 -22.01 -17.84
CA LYS A 301 35.94 -21.68 -16.77
C LYS A 301 36.36 -22.95 -16.01
N ILE A 302 35.41 -23.86 -15.77
CA ILE A 302 35.70 -25.16 -15.14
C ILE A 302 36.59 -25.99 -16.06
N THR A 303 36.28 -26.07 -17.35
CA THR A 303 37.11 -26.81 -18.32
C THR A 303 38.54 -26.25 -18.38
N GLY A 304 38.68 -24.92 -18.41
CA GLY A 304 40.01 -24.29 -18.36
C GLY A 304 40.78 -24.60 -17.06
N LEU A 305 40.11 -24.63 -15.91
CA LEU A 305 40.74 -25.04 -14.64
C LEU A 305 41.13 -26.52 -14.64
N GLN A 306 40.32 -27.39 -15.24
CA GLN A 306 40.61 -28.82 -15.37
C GLN A 306 41.86 -29.08 -16.22
N GLU A 307 42.09 -28.28 -17.27
CA GLU A 307 43.30 -28.37 -18.09
C GLU A 307 44.58 -27.96 -17.34
N VAL A 308 44.45 -27.03 -16.37
CA VAL A 308 45.58 -26.52 -15.56
C VAL A 308 45.85 -27.41 -14.34
N LEU A 309 44.85 -28.14 -13.83
CA LEU A 309 44.99 -29.01 -12.67
C LEU A 309 45.94 -30.19 -12.96
N PRO A 310 46.77 -30.60 -11.98
CA PRO A 310 47.64 -31.76 -12.14
C PRO A 310 46.80 -33.02 -12.38
N LYS A 311 47.20 -33.84 -13.37
CA LYS A 311 46.51 -35.08 -13.76
C LYS A 311 46.39 -36.11 -12.62
N SER A 312 47.27 -36.01 -11.63
CA SER A 312 47.22 -36.83 -10.42
C SER A 312 47.74 -36.03 -9.22
N ILE A 313 46.98 -36.00 -8.13
CA ILE A 313 47.42 -35.49 -6.83
C ILE A 313 47.60 -36.71 -5.92
N GLY A 314 48.86 -37.04 -5.61
CA GLY A 314 49.17 -38.09 -4.64
C GLY A 314 48.87 -37.61 -3.23
N LEU A 315 48.12 -38.38 -2.46
CA LEU A 315 47.95 -38.14 -1.02
C LEU A 315 49.27 -38.52 -0.32
N LEU A 316 49.82 -37.62 0.48
CA LEU A 316 51.04 -37.89 1.22
C LEU A 316 50.80 -39.03 2.24
N PRO A 317 51.78 -39.93 2.43
CA PRO A 317 51.70 -40.96 3.46
C PRO A 317 51.66 -40.32 4.86
N PHE A 318 50.93 -40.95 5.78
CA PHE A 318 50.70 -40.45 7.15
C PHE A 318 51.99 -40.13 7.92
N ASP A 319 53.08 -40.83 7.60
CA ASP A 319 54.41 -40.67 8.22
C ASP A 319 55.15 -39.39 7.79
N GLY A 320 54.64 -38.64 6.81
CA GLY A 320 55.29 -37.45 6.27
C GLY A 320 55.33 -36.26 7.23
N GLY A 321 54.54 -36.28 8.31
CA GLY A 321 54.37 -35.15 9.24
C GLY A 321 53.74 -33.93 8.57
N ILE A 322 53.07 -33.08 9.37
CA ILE A 322 52.65 -31.74 8.91
C ILE A 322 53.84 -30.82 9.21
N ALA A 323 54.51 -30.33 8.17
CA ALA A 323 55.63 -29.39 8.31
C ALA A 323 55.17 -28.01 8.79
#